data_AF-A0A0C1RDP7-F1
#
_entry.id   AF-A0A0C1RDP7-F1
#
_cell.length_a   1.000
_cell.length_b   1.000
_cell.length_c   1.000
_cell.angle_alpha   90.00
_cell.angle_beta   90.00
_cell.angle_gamma   90.00
#
_symmetry.space_group_name_H-M   'P 1'
#
loop_
_entity.id
_entity.type
_entity.pdbx_description
1 polymer ?
#
loop_
_entity_poly.entity_id
_entity_poly.type
_entity_poly.pdbx_seq_one_letter_code
_entity_poly.pdbx_strand_id
1 'polypeptide(L)'
;MKVCIFREVFVFVFLNHYCSFMSPDGRWRNPFLADSEYAIAHGFCDQRDSTHLTGPIPTSEESGKILQENDYQYEWLGPGHFGGLISGLYPDGKRTIWSNGREGIVKLDYETLEVLDTFSLSHE
;
A
#
# COMPACT_ATOMS: atom_id res chain seq x y z
N MET A 1 -18.79 -36.25 30.29
CA MET A 1 -20.03 -36.92 29.85
C MET A 1 -21.22 -36.21 30.47
N LYS A 2 -21.88 -35.34 29.69
CA LYS A 2 -23.24 -34.85 29.94
C LYS A 2 -23.82 -34.56 28.57
N VAL A 3 -24.81 -35.37 28.21
CA VAL A 3 -25.56 -35.30 26.96
C VAL A 3 -26.73 -34.36 27.20
N CYS A 4 -26.85 -33.32 26.37
CA CYS A 4 -28.10 -32.57 26.19
C CYS A 4 -28.55 -32.72 24.75
N ILE A 5 -29.65 -33.45 24.56
CA ILE A 5 -30.38 -33.55 23.29
C ILE A 5 -31.66 -32.71 23.45
N PHE A 6 -31.73 -31.61 22.72
CA PHE A 6 -32.95 -30.93 22.29
C PHE A 6 -32.74 -30.74 20.78
N ARG A 7 -33.24 -31.63 19.92
CA ARG A 7 -34.60 -31.66 19.34
C ARG A 7 -35.04 -30.26 18.86
N GLU A 8 -35.19 -30.20 17.54
CA GLU A 8 -35.62 -29.08 16.69
C GLU A 8 -34.51 -28.32 15.94
N VAL A 9 -34.78 -28.17 14.65
CA VAL A 9 -33.91 -27.81 13.55
C VAL A 9 -33.62 -26.31 13.61
N PHE A 10 -32.42 -25.93 14.05
CA PHE A 10 -31.79 -24.68 13.67
C PHE A 10 -30.28 -24.92 13.55
N VAL A 11 -29.87 -25.46 12.40
CA VAL A 11 -28.48 -25.35 11.97
C VAL A 11 -28.27 -23.89 11.60
N PHE A 12 -27.94 -23.06 12.59
CA PHE A 12 -27.20 -21.84 12.29
C PHE A 12 -25.86 -22.30 11.73
N VAL A 13 -25.75 -22.27 10.40
CA VAL A 13 -24.49 -22.35 9.68
C VAL A 13 -23.65 -21.13 10.12
N PHE A 14 -22.92 -21.26 11.22
CA PHE A 14 -21.82 -20.36 11.59
C PHE A 14 -20.55 -20.73 10.82
N LEU A 15 -20.68 -20.96 9.52
CA LEU A 15 -19.58 -21.03 8.57
C LEU A 15 -19.91 -20.01 7.48
N ASN A 16 -19.35 -18.80 7.57
CA ASN A 16 -18.91 -17.99 6.41
C ASN A 16 -18.53 -16.54 6.74
N HIS A 17 -18.67 -16.04 7.96
CA HIS A 17 -18.34 -14.62 8.24
C HIS A 17 -16.88 -14.35 8.65
N TYR A 18 -15.98 -15.36 8.62
CA TYR A 18 -14.54 -15.15 8.84
C TYR A 18 -13.72 -15.09 7.54
N CYS A 19 -14.35 -15.12 6.38
CA CYS A 19 -13.66 -15.26 5.11
C CYS A 19 -13.75 -13.98 4.27
N SER A 20 -12.90 -12.99 4.58
CA SER A 20 -12.34 -12.08 3.54
C SER A 20 -11.17 -11.22 4.06
N PHE A 21 -10.29 -11.78 4.90
CA PHE A 21 -9.02 -11.13 5.26
C PHE A 21 -7.86 -11.54 4.34
N MET A 22 -8.14 -12.28 3.26
CA MET A 22 -7.13 -12.68 2.30
C MET A 22 -7.12 -11.72 1.12
N SER A 23 -5.98 -11.12 0.81
CA SER A 23 -5.76 -10.40 -0.44
C SER A 23 -5.78 -11.36 -1.65
N PRO A 24 -5.95 -10.85 -2.88
CA PRO A 24 -5.99 -11.69 -4.09
C PRO A 24 -4.77 -12.60 -4.29
N ASP A 25 -3.63 -12.26 -3.68
CA ASP A 25 -2.40 -13.06 -3.66
C ASP A 25 -2.33 -14.07 -2.50
N GLY A 26 -3.42 -14.26 -1.75
CA GLY A 26 -3.55 -15.23 -0.69
C GLY A 26 -2.92 -14.81 0.65
N ARG A 27 -2.55 -13.54 0.84
CA ARG A 27 -1.96 -13.05 2.09
C ARG A 27 -2.97 -12.47 3.06
N TRP A 28 -2.63 -12.47 4.35
CA TRP A 28 -3.39 -11.75 5.37
C TRP A 28 -3.33 -10.24 5.12
N ARG A 29 -4.51 -9.62 4.98
CA ARG A 29 -4.69 -8.20 4.74
C ARG A 29 -5.38 -7.55 5.94
N ASN A 30 -4.87 -6.39 6.34
CA ASN A 30 -5.52 -5.54 7.33
C ASN A 30 -6.63 -4.70 6.65
N PRO A 31 -7.91 -4.88 7.01
CA PRO A 31 -9.04 -4.17 6.37
C PRO A 31 -9.09 -2.67 6.70
N PHE A 32 -8.33 -2.22 7.69
CA PHE A 32 -8.25 -0.81 8.08
C PHE A 32 -7.17 -0.04 7.30
N LEU A 33 -6.34 -0.73 6.52
CA LEU A 33 -5.37 -0.10 5.65
C LEU A 33 -6.02 0.29 4.32
N ALA A 34 -5.48 1.34 3.71
CA ALA A 34 -5.90 1.77 2.39
C ALA A 34 -5.80 0.62 1.37
N ASP A 35 -6.68 0.63 0.37
CA ASP A 35 -6.62 -0.29 -0.76
C ASP A 35 -5.50 0.11 -1.72
N SER A 36 -4.28 -0.28 -1.35
CA SER A 36 -3.04 0.24 -1.91
C SER A 36 -1.91 -0.78 -1.75
N GLU A 37 -0.96 -0.71 -2.67
CA GLU A 37 0.21 -1.56 -2.78
C GLU A 37 1.26 -1.25 -1.70
N TYR A 38 1.21 -0.06 -1.10
CA TYR A 38 2.12 0.38 -0.04
C TYR A 38 1.42 1.28 0.99
N ALA A 39 0.41 0.70 1.66
CA ALA A 39 -0.47 1.43 2.59
C ALA A 39 0.11 1.65 3.99
N ILE A 40 1.26 1.05 4.32
CA ILE A 40 1.91 1.11 5.63
C ILE A 40 3.43 1.09 5.46
N ALA A 41 4.16 1.61 6.44
CA ALA A 41 5.61 1.48 6.50
C ALA A 41 6.03 0.00 6.44
N HIS A 42 7.10 -0.26 5.69
CA HIS A 42 7.62 -1.61 5.39
C HIS A 42 6.66 -2.53 4.61
N GLY A 43 5.63 -1.95 3.96
CA GLY A 43 4.73 -2.62 3.01
C GLY A 43 3.71 -3.57 3.61
N PHE A 44 4.10 -4.35 4.63
CA PHE A 44 3.29 -5.40 5.24
C PHE A 44 3.38 -5.38 6.77
N CYS A 45 2.37 -5.95 7.43
CA CYS A 45 2.33 -6.06 8.89
C CYS A 45 3.48 -6.89 9.48
N ASP A 46 4.13 -7.74 8.69
CA ASP A 46 5.31 -8.51 9.08
C ASP A 46 6.64 -7.86 8.63
N GLN A 47 6.60 -6.57 8.24
CA GLN A 47 7.76 -5.71 8.02
C GLN A 47 8.67 -6.18 6.87
N ARG A 48 8.13 -6.90 5.88
CA ARG A 48 8.86 -7.28 4.67
C ARG A 48 8.86 -6.12 3.70
N ASP A 49 9.89 -5.27 3.79
CA ASP A 49 10.11 -4.12 2.92
C ASP A 49 10.23 -4.53 1.43
N SER A 50 9.09 -4.82 0.82
CA SER A 50 8.93 -5.50 -0.46
C SER A 50 7.51 -5.29 -0.97
N THR A 51 7.29 -5.58 -2.25
CA THR A 51 5.96 -5.52 -2.87
C THR A 51 5.63 -6.82 -3.58
N HIS A 52 4.34 -7.04 -3.81
CA HIS A 52 3.83 -8.12 -4.65
C HIS A 52 3.87 -7.76 -6.14
N LEU A 53 4.07 -6.48 -6.46
CA LEU A 53 4.23 -6.03 -7.83
C LEU A 53 5.47 -6.66 -8.45
N THR A 54 5.33 -7.12 -9.68
CA THR A 54 6.48 -7.56 -10.46
C THR A 54 7.32 -6.33 -10.80
N GLY A 55 8.58 -6.34 -10.36
CA GLY A 55 9.52 -5.29 -10.75
C GLY A 55 9.79 -5.30 -12.26
N PRO A 56 10.40 -4.24 -12.81
CA PRO A 56 10.82 -4.23 -14.21
C PRO A 56 11.82 -5.36 -14.45
N ILE A 57 11.43 -6.36 -15.26
CA ILE A 57 12.33 -7.43 -15.71
C ILE A 57 12.82 -7.03 -17.10
N PRO A 58 14.12 -6.76 -17.28
CA PRO A 58 14.65 -6.38 -18.59
C PRO A 58 14.37 -7.49 -19.60
N THR A 59 13.73 -7.14 -20.71
CA THR A 59 13.65 -8.05 -21.86
C THR A 59 15.02 -8.15 -22.53
N SER A 60 15.22 -9.12 -23.43
CA SER A 60 16.49 -9.25 -24.17
C SER A 60 16.83 -8.01 -25.00
N GLU A 61 15.82 -7.25 -25.43
CA GLU A 61 16.00 -6.00 -26.20
C GLU A 61 16.38 -4.81 -25.31
N GLU A 62 16.01 -4.85 -24.03
CA GLU A 62 16.29 -3.80 -23.04
C GLU A 62 17.47 -4.15 -22.12
N SER A 63 18.01 -5.37 -22.24
CA SER A 63 19.16 -5.82 -21.48
C SER A 63 20.39 -4.98 -21.83
N GLY A 64 20.86 -4.20 -20.87
CA GLY A 64 21.97 -3.26 -21.07
C GLY A 64 21.56 -1.88 -21.61
N LYS A 65 20.25 -1.58 -21.71
CA LYS A 65 19.78 -0.21 -22.01
C LYS A 65 20.29 0.73 -20.92
N ILE A 66 21.01 1.77 -21.34
CA ILE A 66 21.36 2.91 -20.49
C ILE A 66 20.14 3.84 -20.43
N LEU A 67 19.60 4.01 -19.23
CA LEU A 67 18.48 4.91 -18.98
C LEU A 67 18.88 6.36 -19.33
N GLN A 68 18.02 7.04 -20.06
CA GLN A 68 18.14 8.46 -20.40
C GLN A 68 17.51 9.32 -19.30
N GLU A 69 17.76 10.62 -19.31
CA GLU A 69 17.22 11.55 -18.31
C GLU A 69 15.68 11.44 -18.15
N ASN A 70 14.96 11.26 -19.25
CA ASN A 70 13.49 11.11 -19.25
C ASN A 70 12.99 9.71 -18.84
N ASP A 71 13.89 8.73 -18.67
CA ASP A 71 13.52 7.41 -18.14
C ASP A 71 13.39 7.42 -16.60
N TYR A 72 13.81 8.51 -15.94
CA TYR A 72 13.75 8.67 -14.50
C TYR A 72 12.60 9.61 -14.10
N GLN A 73 11.91 9.26 -13.02
CA GLN A 73 11.00 10.16 -12.31
C GLN A 73 11.52 10.34 -10.89
N TYR A 74 11.65 11.60 -10.47
CA TYR A 74 12.20 11.95 -9.17
C TYR A 74 11.78 13.35 -8.77
N GLU A 75 11.49 13.55 -7.48
CA GLU A 75 11.20 14.85 -6.89
C GLU A 75 11.99 15.00 -5.58
N TRP A 76 12.67 16.14 -5.39
CA TRP A 76 13.47 16.37 -4.18
C TRP A 76 12.66 17.08 -3.11
N LEU A 77 12.40 16.37 -2.01
CA LEU A 77 11.54 16.84 -0.92
C LEU A 77 12.32 17.39 0.29
N GLY A 78 13.66 17.30 0.25
CA GLY A 78 14.51 17.60 1.39
C GLY A 78 14.84 16.37 2.24
N PRO A 79 15.40 16.56 3.45
CA PRO A 79 15.97 15.48 4.23
C PRO A 79 14.91 14.61 4.95
N GLY A 80 15.21 13.33 5.10
CA GLY A 80 14.52 12.44 6.03
C GLY A 80 13.20 11.84 5.53
N HIS A 81 12.93 11.91 4.22
CA HIS A 81 11.76 11.29 3.60
C HIS A 81 11.98 9.78 3.39
N PHE A 82 11.87 8.99 4.46
CA PHE A 82 12.12 7.55 4.46
C PHE A 82 10.86 6.76 4.07
N GLY A 83 10.54 6.76 2.78
CA GLY A 83 9.45 5.98 2.19
C GLY A 83 8.12 6.73 2.10
N GLY A 84 7.38 6.48 1.02
CA GLY A 84 6.07 7.09 0.75
C GLY A 84 4.94 6.10 0.97
N LEU A 85 3.87 6.53 1.62
CA LEU A 85 2.63 5.76 1.76
C LEU A 85 1.72 6.07 0.58
N ILE A 86 1.24 5.03 -0.10
CA ILE A 86 0.35 5.19 -1.24
C ILE A 86 -1.09 5.14 -0.75
N SER A 87 -1.91 6.12 -1.15
CA SER A 87 -3.33 6.15 -0.83
C SER A 87 -4.11 5.06 -1.57
N GLY A 88 -5.32 4.78 -1.09
CA GLY A 88 -6.34 4.15 -1.93
C GLY A 88 -6.73 5.04 -3.11
N LEU A 89 -7.58 4.52 -3.99
CA LEU A 89 -8.19 5.32 -5.05
C LEU A 89 -9.11 6.39 -4.44
N TYR A 90 -8.95 7.63 -4.88
CA TYR A 90 -9.91 8.70 -4.67
C TYR A 90 -11.11 8.55 -5.62
N PRO A 91 -12.23 9.27 -5.39
CA PRO A 91 -13.41 9.19 -6.26
C PRO A 91 -13.16 9.55 -7.73
N ASP A 92 -12.11 10.32 -8.02
CA ASP A 92 -11.67 10.69 -9.37
C ASP A 92 -10.77 9.61 -10.03
N GLY A 93 -10.53 8.50 -9.34
CA GLY A 93 -9.67 7.41 -9.78
C GLY A 93 -8.18 7.67 -9.60
N LYS A 94 -7.78 8.78 -9.00
CA LYS A 94 -6.37 9.09 -8.73
C LYS A 94 -5.88 8.49 -7.41
N ARG A 95 -4.55 8.42 -7.27
CA ARG A 95 -3.85 8.06 -6.03
C ARG A 95 -2.85 9.16 -5.68
N THR A 96 -2.39 9.17 -4.44
CA THR A 96 -1.39 10.10 -3.94
C THR A 96 -0.34 9.36 -3.14
N ILE A 97 0.90 9.86 -3.17
CA ILE A 97 1.97 9.42 -2.28
C ILE A 97 2.08 10.43 -1.14
N TRP A 98 2.11 9.93 0.10
CA TRP A 98 2.37 10.72 1.30
C TRP A 98 3.76 10.44 1.81
N SER A 99 4.61 11.45 1.83
CA SER A 99 5.99 11.34 2.27
C SER A 99 6.21 12.15 3.53
N ASN A 100 6.73 11.51 4.58
CA ASN A 100 7.01 12.16 5.86
C ASN A 100 8.51 12.39 5.98
N GLY A 101 8.91 13.66 5.99
CA GLY A 101 10.29 14.10 6.13
C GLY A 101 10.61 14.63 7.51
N ARG A 102 11.86 15.06 7.68
CA ARG A 102 12.28 15.76 8.90
C ARG A 102 11.54 17.10 9.08
N GLU A 103 11.27 17.78 7.98
CA GLU A 103 10.89 19.20 7.98
C GLU A 103 9.45 19.41 7.50
N GLY A 104 8.76 18.36 7.08
CA GLY A 104 7.39 18.44 6.62
C GLY A 104 6.80 17.13 6.16
N ILE A 105 5.50 17.19 5.86
CA ILE A 105 4.73 16.12 5.23
C ILE A 105 4.36 16.62 3.84
N VAL A 106 4.70 15.85 2.81
CA VAL A 106 4.45 16.22 1.42
C VAL A 106 3.48 15.23 0.79
N LYS A 107 2.51 15.76 0.05
CA LYS A 107 1.56 15.02 -0.76
C LYS A 107 1.95 15.15 -2.22
N LEU A 108 2.09 14.02 -2.92
CA LEU A 108 2.48 13.96 -4.32
C LEU A 108 1.38 13.28 -5.13
N ASP A 109 1.26 13.64 -6.41
CA ASP A 109 0.52 12.83 -7.38
C ASP A 109 1.26 11.49 -7.58
N TYR A 110 0.50 10.40 -7.60
CA TYR A 110 1.07 9.05 -7.68
C TYR A 110 1.76 8.75 -9.02
N GLU A 111 1.26 9.30 -10.13
CA GLU A 111 1.75 8.99 -11.48
C GLU A 111 2.87 9.94 -11.91
N THR A 112 2.83 11.20 -11.46
CA THR A 112 3.76 12.24 -11.94
C THR A 112 4.80 12.67 -10.92
N LEU A 113 4.62 12.31 -9.64
CA LEU A 113 5.39 12.84 -8.50
C LEU A 113 5.27 14.36 -8.29
N GLU A 114 4.34 15.03 -8.97
CA GLU A 114 4.09 16.46 -8.76
C GLU A 114 3.66 16.73 -7.31
N VAL A 115 4.25 17.74 -6.67
CA VAL A 115 3.87 18.17 -5.33
C VAL A 115 2.49 18.82 -5.36
N LEU A 116 1.52 18.16 -4.75
CA LEU A 116 0.15 18.64 -4.64
C LEU A 116 -0.05 19.54 -3.43
N ASP A 117 0.61 19.22 -2.31
CA ASP A 117 0.52 19.99 -1.08
C ASP A 117 1.70 19.70 -0.14
N THR A 118 2.01 20.65 0.73
CA THR A 118 3.09 20.54 1.72
C THR A 118 2.65 21.10 3.06
N PHE A 119 2.76 20.28 4.10
CA PHE A 119 2.63 20.70 5.48
C PHE A 119 4.01 20.86 6.12
N SER A 120 4.35 22.09 6.53
CA SER A 120 5.64 22.37 7.18
C SER A 120 5.60 22.06 8.67
N LEU A 121 6.60 21.32 9.14
CA LEU A 121 6.83 21.02 10.56
C LEU A 121 7.94 21.90 11.17
N SER A 122 8.48 22.87 10.43
CA SER A 122 9.64 23.67 10.88
C SER A 122 9.39 24.58 12.09
N HIS A 123 8.14 24.64 12.57
CA HIS A 123 7.73 25.49 13.69
C HIS A 123 7.19 24.70 14.90
N GLU A 124 7.27 23.37 14.85
CA GLU A 124 7.02 22.49 16.00
C GLU A 124 8.29 22.32 16.85
#